data_AF-A0A2T2RVU9-F1
#
_entry.id   AF-A0A2T2RVU9-F1
#
_cell.length_a   1.000
_cell.length_b   1.000
_cell.length_c   1.000
_cell.angle_alpha   90.00
_cell.angle_beta   90.00
_cell.angle_gamma   90.00
#
_symmetry.space_group_name_H-M   'P 1'
#
loop_
_entity.id
_entity.type
_entity.pdbx_description
1 polymer ?
#
loop_
_entity_poly.entity_id
_entity_poly.type
_entity_poly.pdbx_seq_one_letter_code
_entity_poly.pdbx_strand_id
1 'polypeptide(L)'
;MTPLTLLAQAQSTVPHTPEWSSSVALIMITCNVLAVIIGRFAIRNPGRGPALPLASGILGGFGVPELIATTSFGHVIGAGVILGLGNAGIL
;
A
#
# COMPACT_ATOMS: atom_id res chain seq x y z
N MET A 1 -6.81 -41.95 -6.84
CA MET A 1 -6.48 -40.94 -7.89
C MET A 1 -7.15 -39.59 -7.64
N THR A 2 -8.29 -39.55 -6.96
CA THR A 2 -9.09 -38.35 -6.67
C THR A 2 -8.56 -37.34 -5.63
N PRO A 3 -7.77 -37.71 -4.58
CA PRO A 3 -7.34 -36.71 -3.60
C PRO A 3 -6.25 -35.79 -4.15
N LEU A 4 -5.35 -36.31 -4.97
CA LEU A 4 -4.24 -35.56 -5.56
C LEU A 4 -4.73 -34.48 -6.54
N THR A 5 -5.79 -34.76 -7.30
CA THR A 5 -6.43 -33.77 -8.17
C THR A 5 -7.11 -32.65 -7.37
N LEU A 6 -7.69 -32.96 -6.20
CA LEU A 6 -8.32 -31.96 -5.33
C LEU A 6 -7.28 -31.01 -4.70
N LEU A 7 -6.14 -31.55 -4.27
CA LEU A 7 -4.99 -30.78 -3.77
C LEU A 7 -4.36 -29.89 -4.86
N ALA A 8 -4.23 -30.41 -6.09
CA ALA A 8 -3.74 -29.63 -7.23
C ALA A 8 -4.68 -28.47 -7.61
N GLN A 9 -6.01 -28.68 -7.55
CA GLN A 9 -6.99 -27.61 -7.76
C GLN A 9 -6.93 -26.56 -6.65
N ALA A 10 -6.75 -26.97 -5.39
CA ALA A 10 -6.61 -26.05 -4.27
C ALA A 10 -5.37 -25.15 -4.41
N GLN A 11 -4.22 -25.68 -4.86
CA GLN A 11 -3.00 -24.89 -5.10
C GLN A 11 -3.20 -23.77 -6.11
N SER A 12 -4.03 -23.96 -7.14
CA SER A 12 -4.34 -22.91 -8.13
C SER A 12 -5.16 -21.75 -7.57
N THR A 13 -5.75 -21.92 -6.37
CA THR A 13 -6.53 -20.90 -5.66
C THR A 13 -5.71 -20.20 -4.56
N VAL A 14 -4.52 -20.70 -4.22
CA VAL A 14 -3.67 -20.05 -3.20
C VAL A 14 -2.94 -18.89 -3.87
N PRO A 15 -3.21 -17.62 -3.47
CA PRO A 15 -2.46 -16.49 -4.00
C PRO A 15 -0.98 -16.65 -3.64
N HIS A 16 -0.10 -16.41 -4.60
CA HIS A 16 1.33 -16.36 -4.32
C HIS A 16 1.60 -15.15 -3.40
N THR A 17 1.86 -15.41 -2.12
CA THR A 17 2.21 -14.37 -1.15
C THR A 17 3.73 -14.18 -1.18
N PRO A 18 4.23 -13.08 -1.76
CA PRO A 18 5.66 -12.84 -1.77
C PRO A 18 6.17 -12.73 -0.33
N GLU A 19 7.29 -13.38 -0.06
CA GLU A 19 7.95 -13.33 1.24
C GLU A 19 8.44 -11.90 1.51
N TRP A 20 8.55 -11.52 2.79
CA TRP A 20 9.01 -10.19 3.13
C TRP A 20 10.45 -10.00 2.62
N SER A 21 10.64 -9.03 1.73
CA SER A 21 11.89 -8.75 1.05
C SER A 21 12.08 -7.24 0.88
N SER A 22 13.33 -6.79 0.73
CA SER A 22 13.67 -5.38 0.49
C SER A 22 12.95 -4.80 -0.73
N SER A 23 12.69 -5.62 -1.76
CA SER A 23 11.91 -5.21 -2.94
C SER A 23 10.45 -4.88 -2.58
N VAL A 24 9.83 -5.69 -1.73
CA VAL A 24 8.44 -5.47 -1.25
C VAL A 24 8.37 -4.17 -0.46
N ALA A 25 9.35 -3.92 0.41
CA ALA A 25 9.45 -2.68 1.18
C ALA A 25 9.60 -1.46 0.27
N LEU A 26 10.45 -1.53 -0.76
CA LEU A 26 10.64 -0.45 -1.73
C LEU A 26 9.32 -0.11 -2.44
N ILE A 27 8.61 -1.13 -2.93
CA ILE A 27 7.32 -0.97 -3.62
C ILE A 27 6.28 -0.32 -2.69
N MET A 28 6.23 -0.76 -1.44
CA MET A 28 5.33 -0.20 -0.43
C MET A 28 5.61 1.29 -0.17
N ILE A 29 6.89 1.67 -0.05
CA ILE A 29 7.28 3.07 0.14
C ILE A 29 6.88 3.90 -1.09
N THR A 30 7.15 3.42 -2.30
CA THR A 30 6.75 4.10 -3.54
C THR A 30 5.23 4.29 -3.60
N CYS A 31 4.44 3.26 -3.26
CA CYS A 31 2.97 3.38 -3.22
C CYS A 31 2.49 4.38 -2.17
N ASN A 32 3.12 4.43 -0.99
CA ASN A 32 2.80 5.43 0.03
C ASN A 32 3.11 6.85 -0.44
N VAL A 33 4.27 7.08 -1.09
CA VAL A 33 4.62 8.40 -1.64
C VAL A 33 3.62 8.83 -2.71
N LEU A 34 3.23 7.93 -3.62
CA LEU A 34 2.20 8.21 -4.63
C LEU A 34 0.85 8.54 -3.98
N ALA A 35 0.44 7.80 -2.94
CA ALA A 35 -0.79 8.06 -2.21
C ALA A 35 -0.78 9.41 -1.48
N VAL A 36 0.36 9.83 -0.92
CA VAL A 36 0.52 11.16 -0.32
C VAL A 36 0.39 12.27 -1.37
N ILE A 37 0.97 12.09 -2.56
CA ILE A 37 0.83 13.03 -3.68
C ILE A 37 -0.64 13.13 -4.10
N ILE A 38 -1.31 11.99 -4.32
CA ILE A 38 -2.74 11.95 -4.69
C ILE A 38 -3.59 12.60 -3.60
N GLY A 39 -3.33 12.29 -2.33
CA GLY A 39 -4.04 12.91 -1.20
C GLY A 39 -3.86 14.42 -1.17
N ARG A 40 -2.67 14.94 -1.48
CA ARG A 40 -2.45 16.38 -1.56
C ARG A 40 -3.29 17.08 -2.63
N PHE A 41 -3.61 16.41 -3.74
CA PHE A 41 -4.50 16.96 -4.76
C PHE A 41 -5.99 16.66 -4.49
N ALA A 42 -6.31 15.56 -3.81
CA ALA A 42 -7.67 15.12 -3.55
C ALA A 42 -8.31 15.77 -2.31
N ILE A 43 -7.51 16.19 -1.33
CA ILE A 43 -8.02 16.77 -0.08
C ILE A 43 -8.50 18.22 -0.33
N ARG A 44 -9.81 18.41 -0.35
CA ARG A 44 -10.48 19.72 -0.50
C ARG A 44 -10.47 20.60 0.75
N ASN A 45 -10.33 20.01 1.94
CA ASN A 45 -10.27 20.72 3.22
C ASN A 45 -9.03 20.31 4.03
N PRO A 46 -7.84 20.77 3.61
CA PRO A 46 -6.62 20.48 4.35
C PRO A 46 -6.61 21.19 5.71
N GLY A 47 -6.02 20.57 6.72
CA GLY A 47 -5.84 21.19 8.04
C GLY A 47 -7.04 21.16 8.99
N ARG A 48 -8.09 20.38 8.73
CA ARG A 48 -9.09 20.02 9.78
C ARG A 48 -8.53 18.92 10.69
N GLY A 49 -7.53 19.26 11.49
CA GLY A 49 -6.95 18.35 12.46
C GLY A 49 -5.73 18.95 13.15
N PRO A 50 -5.24 18.33 14.24
CA PRO A 50 -4.03 18.76 14.91
C PRO A 50 -2.88 18.88 13.91
N ALA A 51 -2.29 20.07 13.82
CA ALA A 51 -1.16 20.32 12.94
C ALA A 51 0.04 19.47 13.40
N LEU A 52 0.78 18.87 12.46
CA LEU A 52 2.03 18.20 12.81
C LEU A 52 3.05 19.26 13.28
N PRO A 53 3.53 19.20 14.54
CA PRO A 53 4.52 20.16 15.04
C PRO A 53 5.90 20.01 14.39
N LEU A 54 6.18 18.88 13.72
CA LEU A 54 7.52 18.50 13.21
C LEU A 54 7.64 18.47 11.67
N ALA A 55 6.55 18.59 10.91
CA ALA A 55 6.55 18.44 9.45
C ALA A 55 6.08 19.71 8.69
N SER A 56 6.07 20.85 9.38
CA SER A 56 5.54 22.13 8.90
C SER A 56 6.22 22.69 7.64
N GLY A 57 7.43 22.25 7.30
CA GLY A 57 8.19 22.74 6.13
C GLY A 57 7.96 21.99 4.81
N ILE A 58 7.82 20.66 4.82
CA ILE A 58 7.71 19.83 3.59
C ILE A 58 6.24 19.48 3.28
N LEU A 59 5.45 19.27 4.33
CA LEU A 59 4.02 18.95 4.28
C LEU A 59 3.20 20.18 4.72
N GLY A 60 3.59 21.38 4.26
CA GLY A 60 2.96 22.65 4.68
C GLY A 60 1.44 22.65 4.52
N GLY A 61 0.73 22.45 5.63
CA GLY A 61 -0.74 22.37 5.70
C GLY A 61 -1.33 20.96 5.83
N PHE A 62 -0.51 19.89 5.73
CA PHE A 62 -0.92 18.51 5.95
C PHE A 62 -1.04 18.24 7.45
N GLY A 63 -2.25 17.98 7.93
CA GLY A 63 -2.53 17.57 9.29
C GLY A 63 -2.19 16.10 9.57
N VAL A 64 -2.12 15.74 10.84
CA VAL A 64 -1.98 14.34 11.29
C VAL A 64 -3.01 13.42 10.63
N PRO A 65 -4.32 13.78 10.56
CA PRO A 65 -5.29 12.90 9.93
C PRO A 65 -5.05 12.69 8.44
N GLU A 66 -4.50 13.68 7.73
CA GLU A 66 -4.24 13.59 6.30
C GLU A 66 -3.05 12.67 6.00
N LEU A 67 -2.00 12.74 6.84
CA LEU A 67 -0.86 11.84 6.73
C LEU A 67 -1.27 10.39 6.99
N ILE A 68 -2.05 10.14 8.05
CA ILE A 68 -2.49 8.79 8.38
C ILE A 68 -3.46 8.26 7.31
N ALA A 69 -4.42 9.09 6.85
CA ALA A 69 -5.36 8.67 5.81
C ALA A 69 -4.65 8.31 4.49
N THR A 70 -3.69 9.13 4.05
CA THR A 70 -2.93 8.86 2.82
C THR A 70 -1.98 7.68 2.97
N THR A 71 -1.37 7.49 4.14
CA THR A 71 -0.54 6.31 4.42
C THR A 71 -1.37 5.03 4.44
N SER A 72 -2.55 5.04 5.08
CA SER A 72 -3.49 3.90 5.06
C SER A 72 -3.96 3.59 3.64
N PHE A 73 -4.30 4.62 2.84
CA PHE A 73 -4.65 4.42 1.43
C PHE A 73 -3.48 3.87 0.60
N GLY A 74 -2.27 4.38 0.83
CA GLY A 74 -1.04 3.88 0.23
C GLY A 74 -0.75 2.43 0.57
N HIS A 75 -1.07 1.99 1.79
CA HIS A 75 -0.97 0.58 2.19
C HIS A 75 -2.00 -0.32 1.47
N VAL A 76 -3.23 0.16 1.26
CA VAL A 76 -4.25 -0.59 0.49
C VAL A 76 -3.80 -0.78 -0.96
N ILE A 77 -3.32 0.30 -1.60
CA ILE A 77 -2.76 0.22 -2.96
C ILE A 77 -1.53 -0.68 -2.97
N GLY A 78 -0.61 -0.49 -2.02
CA GLY A 78 0.63 -1.25 -1.91
C GLY A 78 0.37 -2.75 -1.77
N ALA A 79 -0.57 -3.16 -0.92
CA ALA A 79 -0.96 -4.56 -0.80
C ALA A 79 -1.50 -5.13 -2.11
N GLY A 80 -2.34 -4.38 -2.83
CA GLY A 80 -2.84 -4.79 -4.15
C GLY A 80 -1.73 -4.95 -5.19
N VAL A 81 -0.79 -4.00 -5.23
CA VAL A 81 0.36 -4.05 -6.16
C VAL A 81 1.30 -5.19 -5.81
N ILE A 82 1.64 -5.39 -4.54
CA ILE A 82 2.55 -6.46 -4.09
C ILE A 82 1.96 -7.84 -4.40
N LEU A 83 0.67 -8.06 -4.08
CA LEU A 83 0.00 -9.33 -4.38
C LEU A 83 -0.17 -9.54 -5.89
N GLY A 84 -0.48 -8.48 -6.65
CA GLY A 84 -0.59 -8.55 -8.11
C GLY A 84 0.74 -8.86 -8.79
N LEU A 85 1.83 -8.21 -8.33
CA LEU A 85 3.17 -8.39 -8.88
C LEU A 85 3.78 -9.74 -8.47
N GLY A 86 3.49 -10.21 -7.25
CA GLY A 86 3.82 -11.56 -6.79
C GLY A 86 3.06 -12.66 -7.54
N ASN A 87 1.78 -12.44 -7.88
CA ASN A 87 1.02 -13.37 -8.72
C ASN A 87 1.49 -13.36 -10.20
N ALA A 88 2.03 -12.24 -10.68
CA ALA A 88 2.65 -12.15 -11.99
C ALA A 88 4.06 -12.77 -12.06
N GLY A 89 4.63 -13.22 -10.92
CA GLY A 89 5.95 -13.83 -10.83
C GLY A 89 7.12 -12.85 -11.03
N ILE A 90 6.88 -11.55 -10.87
CA ILE A 90 7.89 -10.49 -11.00
C ILE A 90 8.56 -10.20 -9.64
N LEU A 91 7.93 -10.65 -8.55
CA LEU A 91 8.45 -10.69 -7.17
C LEU A 91 8.53 -12.13 -6.67
#